data_AF-A0A2V8ACQ7-F1
#
_entry.id   AF-A0A2V8ACQ7-F1
#
_cell.length_a   1.000
_cell.length_b   1.000
_cell.length_c   1.000
_cell.angle_alpha   90.00
_cell.angle_beta   90.00
_cell.angle_gamma   90.00
#
_symmetry.space_group_name_H-M   'P 1'
#
loop_
_entity.id
_entity.type
_entity.pdbx_description
1 polymer ?
#
loop_
_entity_poly.entity_id
_entity_poly.type
_entity_poly.pdbx_seq_one_letter_code
_entity_poly.pdbx_strand_id
1 'polypeptide(L)'
;MTVVVPGRNVVGRAIERLRTLGYCHRGNLGIEDREAFDHPPDMVRHHLYVSPDGATALLNQLALRDYLRAQPDAACQYGELKKALARHFQNDINSYVFGKTDFILGVLRRAGLTEEMLTSIERVNRPAGQG
;
A
#
# COMPACT_ATOMS: atom_id res chain seq x y z
N MET A 1 6.75 -0.40 -6.04
CA MET A 1 8.06 -0.80 -5.48
C MET A 1 8.22 -0.12 -4.14
N THR A 2 8.80 -0.80 -3.15
CA THR A 2 9.03 -0.21 -1.82
C THR A 2 10.50 -0.42 -1.46
N VAL A 3 11.19 0.68 -1.14
CA VAL A 3 12.53 0.69 -0.56
C VAL A 3 12.38 0.60 0.95
N VAL A 4 12.95 -0.43 1.55
CA VAL A 4 12.94 -0.62 3.00
C VAL A 4 14.23 -0.04 3.59
N VAL A 5 14.09 0.78 4.62
CA VAL A 5 15.23 1.33 5.35
C VAL A 5 15.24 0.83 6.80
N PRO A 6 16.41 0.67 7.45
CA PRO A 6 16.48 0.10 8.80
C PRO A 6 15.69 0.81 9.92
N GLY A 7 15.28 2.07 9.72
CA GLY A 7 14.55 2.82 10.75
C GLY A 7 14.16 4.23 10.31
N ARG A 8 13.34 4.91 11.11
CA ARG A 8 12.83 6.27 10.80
C ARG A 8 13.94 7.30 10.62
N ASN A 9 15.01 7.18 11.41
CA ASN A 9 16.16 8.08 11.40
C ASN A 9 16.93 8.10 10.06
N VAL A 10 16.75 7.09 9.20
CA VAL A 10 17.42 7.01 7.89
C VAL A 10 16.49 7.32 6.71
N VAL A 11 15.20 7.53 6.95
CA VAL A 11 14.21 7.86 5.89
C VAL A 11 14.60 9.15 5.17
N GLY A 12 14.95 10.21 5.91
CA GLY A 12 15.39 11.49 5.32
C GLY A 12 16.57 11.32 4.37
N ARG A 13 17.57 10.52 4.76
CA ARG A 13 18.73 10.24 3.91
C ARG A 13 18.35 9.46 2.64
N ALA A 14 17.39 8.56 2.72
CA ALA A 14 16.90 7.83 1.55
C ALA A 14 16.13 8.74 0.60
N ILE A 15 15.30 9.66 1.13
CA ILE A 15 14.63 10.69 0.34
C ILE A 15 15.65 11.50 -0.45
N GLU A 16 16.66 12.06 0.22
CA GLU A 16 17.68 12.89 -0.45
C GLU A 16 18.44 12.13 -1.54
N ARG A 17 18.78 10.85 -1.30
CA ARG A 17 19.43 10.02 -2.33
C ARG A 17 18.52 9.76 -3.53
N LEU A 18 17.24 9.50 -3.31
CA LEU A 18 16.30 9.28 -4.42
C LEU A 18 16.09 10.55 -5.24
N ARG A 19 16.11 11.73 -4.61
CA ARG A 19 16.05 13.01 -5.34
C ARG A 19 17.22 13.17 -6.32
N THR A 20 18.42 12.73 -5.96
CA THR A 20 19.58 12.77 -6.89
C THR A 20 19.43 11.85 -8.10
N LEU A 21 18.50 10.89 -8.06
CA LEU A 21 18.17 9.98 -9.16
C LEU A 21 16.96 10.46 -9.97
N GLY A 22 16.47 11.69 -9.72
CA GLY A 22 15.34 12.28 -10.45
C GLY A 22 13.96 11.95 -9.89
N TYR A 23 13.86 11.25 -8.76
CA TYR A 23 12.57 11.00 -8.11
C TYR A 23 12.08 12.24 -7.35
N CYS A 24 10.78 12.55 -7.48
CA CYS A 24 10.16 13.68 -6.78
C CYS A 24 9.41 13.19 -5.55
N HIS A 25 9.81 13.62 -4.36
CA HIS A 25 9.15 13.27 -3.10
C HIS A 25 7.79 13.97 -2.96
N ARG A 26 6.77 13.22 -2.54
CA ARG A 26 5.37 13.65 -2.44
C ARG A 26 4.84 13.67 -1.00
N GLY A 27 5.72 13.48 -0.01
CA GLY A 27 5.32 13.22 1.37
C GLY A 27 4.66 11.86 1.53
N ASN A 28 3.94 11.67 2.64
CA ASN A 28 3.39 10.38 3.02
C ASN A 28 1.95 10.12 2.49
N LEU A 29 1.33 11.14 1.89
CA LEU A 29 -0.03 11.12 1.34
C LEU A 29 -1.08 10.56 2.33
N GLY A 30 -0.92 10.87 3.62
CA GLY A 30 -1.85 10.44 4.68
C GLY A 30 -1.63 9.02 5.19
N ILE A 31 -0.57 8.32 4.74
CA ILE A 31 -0.19 7.01 5.26
C ILE A 31 1.11 7.13 6.03
N GLU A 32 1.03 6.95 7.35
CA GLU A 32 2.17 6.99 8.24
C GLU A 32 3.30 6.05 7.78
N ASP A 33 4.54 6.53 7.86
CA ASP A 33 5.76 5.80 7.51
C ASP A 33 5.85 5.26 6.08
N ARG A 34 5.11 5.87 5.15
CA ARG A 34 5.19 5.52 3.73
C ARG A 34 5.35 6.75 2.86
N GLU A 35 6.60 7.15 2.65
CA GLU A 35 6.96 8.29 1.80
C GLU A 35 6.78 7.92 0.33
N ALA A 36 5.93 8.65 -0.39
CA ALA A 36 5.61 8.42 -1.79
C ALA A 36 6.48 9.29 -2.71
N PHE A 37 6.74 8.78 -3.91
CA PHE A 37 7.50 9.48 -4.93
C PHE A 37 6.84 9.35 -6.30
N ASP A 38 6.96 10.41 -7.10
CA ASP A 38 6.73 10.35 -8.54
C ASP A 38 7.98 9.79 -9.25
N HIS A 39 7.76 9.06 -10.33
CA HIS A 39 8.81 8.50 -11.18
C HIS A 39 9.48 9.60 -12.01
N PRO A 40 10.77 9.44 -12.36
CA PRO A 40 11.43 10.31 -13.32
C PRO A 40 10.74 10.30 -14.70
N PRO A 41 10.74 11.41 -15.46
CA PRO A 41 10.03 11.52 -16.74
C PRO A 41 10.47 10.53 -17.82
N ASP A 42 11.73 10.08 -17.77
CA ASP A 42 12.37 9.14 -18.69
C ASP A 42 12.19 7.67 -18.30
N MET A 43 11.51 7.39 -17.19
CA MET A 43 11.21 6.04 -16.73
C MET A 43 9.76 5.63 -17.00
N VAL A 44 9.54 4.32 -17.17
CA VAL A 44 8.18 3.77 -17.19
C VAL A 44 7.45 4.15 -15.91
N ARG A 45 6.19 4.58 -16.01
CA ARG A 45 5.36 4.96 -14.86
C ARG A 45 5.34 3.85 -13.81
N HIS A 46 5.71 4.19 -12.58
CA HIS A 46 5.65 3.29 -11.45
C HIS A 46 5.42 4.05 -10.14
N HIS A 47 4.92 3.34 -9.13
CA HIS A 47 4.86 3.83 -7.77
C HIS A 47 6.11 3.40 -7.01
N LEU A 48 6.78 4.37 -6.39
CA LEU A 48 7.89 4.15 -5.47
C LEU A 48 7.49 4.65 -4.08
N TYR A 49 7.77 3.83 -3.07
CA TYR A 49 7.65 4.19 -1.66
C TYR A 49 8.96 3.97 -0.92
N VAL A 50 9.21 4.76 0.13
CA VAL A 50 10.21 4.48 1.16
C VAL A 50 9.49 4.25 2.48
N SER A 51 9.79 3.13 3.13
CA SER A 51 9.27 2.81 4.45
C SER A 51 10.38 2.27 5.36
N PRO A 52 10.40 2.67 6.64
CA PRO A 52 11.24 2.03 7.63
C PRO A 52 10.77 0.60 7.89
N ASP A 53 11.68 -0.25 8.32
CA ASP A 53 11.37 -1.61 8.75
C ASP A 53 10.35 -1.60 9.90
N GLY A 54 9.45 -2.59 9.89
CA GLY A 54 8.35 -2.70 10.84
C GLY A 54 7.18 -1.72 10.63
N ALA A 55 7.22 -0.83 9.65
CA ALA A 55 6.08 0.07 9.36
C ALA A 55 4.81 -0.72 8.98
N THR A 56 3.66 -0.34 9.54
CA THR A 56 2.36 -0.98 9.25
C THR A 56 2.05 -1.02 7.74
N ALA A 57 2.36 0.05 7.01
CA ALA A 57 2.17 0.09 5.56
C ALA A 57 3.04 -0.93 4.80
N LEU A 58 4.27 -1.17 5.28
CA LEU A 58 5.18 -2.19 4.72
C LEU A 58 4.66 -3.59 5.05
N LEU A 59 4.33 -3.84 6.31
CA LEU A 59 3.81 -5.13 6.78
C LEU A 59 2.52 -5.52 6.06
N ASN A 60 1.60 -4.57 5.85
CA ASN A 60 0.40 -4.75 5.02
C ASN A 60 0.75 -5.29 3.62
N GLN A 61 1.68 -4.62 2.92
CA GLN A 61 2.07 -5.02 1.56
C GLN A 61 2.72 -6.40 1.52
N LEU A 62 3.66 -6.67 2.44
CA LEU A 62 4.38 -7.93 2.50
C LEU A 62 3.45 -9.09 2.87
N ALA A 63 2.64 -8.92 3.92
CA ALA A 63 1.71 -9.95 4.38
C ALA A 63 0.66 -10.31 3.32
N LEU A 64 0.06 -9.31 2.67
CA LEU A 64 -0.89 -9.58 1.58
C LEU A 64 -0.21 -10.32 0.42
N ARG A 65 0.97 -9.86 -0.01
CA ARG A 65 1.72 -10.48 -1.11
C ARG A 65 2.08 -11.93 -0.80
N ASP A 66 2.62 -12.17 0.39
CA ASP A 66 3.14 -13.48 0.76
C ASP A 66 1.99 -14.47 1.01
N TYR A 67 0.89 -14.01 1.62
CA TYR A 67 -0.33 -14.81 1.74
C TYR A 67 -0.90 -15.22 0.37
N LEU A 68 -1.05 -14.29 -0.56
CA LEU A 68 -1.63 -14.59 -1.88
C LEU A 68 -0.72 -15.49 -2.73
N ARG A 69 0.60 -15.43 -2.53
CA ARG A 69 1.54 -16.37 -3.17
C ARG A 69 1.41 -17.78 -2.62
N ALA A 70 1.15 -17.90 -1.32
CA ALA A 70 0.98 -19.20 -0.65
C ALA A 70 -0.42 -19.80 -0.86
N GLN A 71 -1.43 -18.98 -1.20
CA GLN A 71 -2.84 -19.39 -1.31
C GLN A 71 -3.43 -19.05 -2.69
N PRO A 72 -3.29 -19.94 -3.69
CA PRO A 72 -3.76 -19.71 -5.06
C PRO A 72 -5.25 -19.37 -5.16
N ASP A 73 -6.10 -20.02 -4.37
CA ASP A 73 -7.54 -19.76 -4.36
C ASP A 73 -7.86 -18.34 -3.89
N ALA A 74 -7.17 -17.87 -2.84
CA ALA A 74 -7.31 -16.49 -2.37
C ALA A 74 -6.81 -15.49 -3.42
N ALA A 75 -5.72 -15.81 -4.15
CA ALA A 75 -5.25 -14.98 -5.26
C ALA A 75 -6.28 -14.90 -6.40
N CYS A 76 -6.93 -16.02 -6.74
CA CYS A 76 -8.01 -16.07 -7.72
C CYS A 76 -9.19 -15.20 -7.28
N GLN A 77 -9.70 -15.40 -6.06
CA GLN A 77 -10.79 -14.62 -5.48
C GLN A 77 -10.48 -13.13 -5.48
N TYR A 78 -9.27 -12.74 -5.06
CA TYR A 78 -8.86 -11.34 -5.06
C TYR A 78 -8.76 -10.76 -6.48
N GLY A 79 -8.28 -11.57 -7.43
CA GLY A 79 -8.23 -11.22 -8.85
C GLY A 79 -9.61 -10.90 -9.41
N GLU A 80 -10.59 -11.78 -9.18
CA GLU A 80 -11.96 -11.57 -9.63
C GLU A 80 -12.64 -10.39 -8.95
N LEU A 81 -12.43 -10.21 -7.63
CA LEU A 81 -12.90 -9.03 -6.91
C LEU A 81 -12.38 -7.74 -7.54
N LYS A 82 -11.07 -7.66 -7.81
CA LYS A 82 -10.47 -6.48 -8.46
C LYS A 82 -11.05 -6.22 -9.84
N LYS A 83 -11.28 -7.26 -10.65
CA LYS A 83 -11.88 -7.13 -12.00
C LYS A 83 -13.33 -6.65 -11.93
N ALA A 84 -14.10 -7.12 -10.96
CA ALA A 84 -15.49 -6.70 -10.76
C ALA A 84 -15.56 -5.23 -10.32
N LEU A 85 -14.76 -4.85 -9.31
CA LEU A 85 -14.71 -3.48 -8.80
C LEU A 85 -14.20 -2.50 -9.86
N ALA A 86 -13.17 -2.87 -10.64
CA ALA A 86 -12.67 -2.01 -11.72
C ALA A 86 -13.72 -1.75 -12.80
N ARG A 87 -14.59 -2.73 -13.09
CA ARG A 87 -15.71 -2.55 -14.03
C ARG A 87 -16.79 -1.62 -13.48
N HIS A 88 -17.08 -1.69 -12.18
CA HIS A 88 -18.10 -0.87 -11.50
C HIS A 88 -17.62 0.56 -11.22
N PHE A 89 -16.36 0.74 -10.82
CA PHE A 89 -15.81 2.00 -10.32
C PHE A 89 -14.67 2.51 -11.21
N GLN A 90 -14.94 2.66 -12.52
CA GLN A 90 -13.91 3.00 -13.52
C GLN A 90 -13.22 4.35 -13.27
N ASN A 91 -13.97 5.33 -12.74
CA ASN A 91 -13.50 6.68 -12.48
C ASN A 91 -13.52 7.05 -10.98
N ASP A 92 -13.73 6.07 -10.11
CA ASP A 92 -13.82 6.27 -8.66
C ASP A 92 -12.84 5.35 -7.94
N ILE A 93 -11.61 5.87 -7.79
CA ILE A 93 -10.54 5.16 -7.11
C ILE A 93 -10.87 4.89 -5.64
N ASN A 94 -11.65 5.76 -4.99
CA ASN A 94 -12.00 5.62 -3.59
C ASN A 94 -12.94 4.43 -3.39
N SER A 95 -14.03 4.35 -4.15
CA SER A 95 -14.94 3.20 -4.11
C SER A 95 -14.23 1.89 -4.48
N TYR A 96 -13.30 1.93 -5.45
CA TYR A 96 -12.47 0.77 -5.79
C TYR A 96 -11.59 0.31 -4.62
N VAL A 97 -10.93 1.23 -3.92
CA VAL A 97 -10.13 0.92 -2.73
C VAL A 97 -11.02 0.39 -1.61
N PHE A 98 -12.11 1.09 -1.32
CA PHE A 98 -13.09 0.71 -0.31
C PHE A 98 -13.60 -0.72 -0.50
N GLY A 99 -14.00 -1.08 -1.72
CA GLY A 99 -14.57 -2.41 -2.03
C GLY A 99 -13.61 -3.59 -1.85
N LYS A 100 -12.28 -3.34 -1.79
CA LYS A 100 -11.29 -4.39 -1.50
C LYS A 100 -11.01 -4.56 0.00
N THR A 101 -11.47 -3.63 0.82
CA THR A 101 -11.04 -3.48 2.21
C THR A 101 -11.29 -4.73 3.04
N ASP A 102 -12.52 -5.26 3.04
CA ASP A 102 -12.86 -6.42 3.87
C ASP A 102 -12.06 -7.67 3.49
N PHE A 103 -11.86 -7.88 2.18
CA PHE A 103 -11.02 -8.97 1.70
C PHE A 103 -9.58 -8.84 2.20
N ILE A 104 -9.00 -7.64 2.04
CA ILE A 104 -7.62 -7.35 2.48
C ILE A 104 -7.50 -7.55 3.99
N LEU A 105 -8.39 -6.95 4.78
CA LEU A 105 -8.36 -7.09 6.25
C LEU A 105 -8.50 -8.54 6.70
N GLY A 106 -9.37 -9.33 6.04
CA GLY A 106 -9.52 -10.75 6.31
C GLY A 106 -8.23 -11.55 6.02
N VAL A 107 -7.53 -11.24 4.93
CA VAL A 107 -6.22 -11.83 4.62
C VAL A 107 -5.17 -11.43 5.66
N LEU A 108 -5.08 -10.13 5.97
CA LEU A 108 -4.08 -9.60 6.89
C LEU A 108 -4.26 -10.16 8.31
N ARG A 109 -5.51 -10.34 8.77
CA ARG A 109 -5.80 -10.99 10.04
C ARG A 109 -5.29 -12.44 10.07
N ARG A 110 -5.53 -13.21 9.00
CA ARG A 110 -4.99 -14.58 8.87
C ARG A 110 -3.47 -14.62 8.75
N ALA A 111 -2.87 -13.56 8.23
CA ALA A 111 -1.42 -13.39 8.17
C ALA A 111 -0.80 -12.91 9.50
N GLY A 112 -1.61 -12.68 10.55
CA GLY A 112 -1.14 -12.37 11.89
C GLY A 112 -0.91 -10.90 12.20
N LEU A 113 -1.45 -9.97 11.41
CA LEU A 113 -1.41 -8.55 11.77
C LEU A 113 -2.28 -8.28 13.01
N THR A 114 -1.82 -7.38 13.88
CA THR A 114 -2.54 -7.00 15.10
C THR A 114 -3.81 -6.21 14.77
N GLU A 115 -4.80 -6.23 15.66
CA GLU A 115 -6.03 -5.45 15.46
C GLU A 115 -5.76 -3.94 15.36
N GLU A 116 -4.77 -3.41 16.09
CA GLU A 116 -4.32 -2.02 15.95
C GLU A 116 -3.86 -1.69 14.52
N MET A 117 -3.04 -2.56 13.92
CA MET A 117 -2.60 -2.41 12.54
C MET A 117 -3.78 -2.50 11.56
N LEU A 118 -4.69 -3.46 11.77
CA LEU A 118 -5.87 -3.65 10.93
C LEU A 118 -6.79 -2.43 10.97
N THR A 119 -7.08 -1.87 12.15
CA THR A 119 -7.87 -0.65 12.30
C THR A 119 -7.21 0.55 11.62
N SER A 120 -5.89 0.69 11.72
CA SER A 120 -5.16 1.76 11.03
C SER A 120 -5.27 1.64 9.50
N ILE A 121 -5.13 0.43 8.97
CA ILE A 121 -5.26 0.14 7.53
C ILE A 121 -6.70 0.37 7.05
N GLU A 122 -7.69 -0.05 7.83
CA GLU A 122 -9.10 0.15 7.52
C GLU A 122 -9.43 1.63 7.40
N ARG A 123 -9.02 2.44 8.38
CA ARG A 123 -9.25 3.90 8.40
C ARG A 123 -8.67 4.60 7.17
N VAL A 124 -7.53 4.13 6.66
CA VAL A 124 -6.92 4.64 5.44
C VAL A 124 -7.72 4.26 4.20
N ASN A 125 -8.26 3.04 4.13
CA ASN A 125 -9.06 2.58 3.00
C ASN A 125 -10.51 3.10 3.04
N ARG A 126 -11.00 3.47 4.23
CA ARG A 126 -12.36 3.97 4.53
C ARG A 126 -12.27 5.33 5.24
N PRO A 127 -11.76 6.38 4.59
CA PRO A 127 -11.71 7.69 5.21
C PRO A 127 -13.14 8.15 5.55
N ALA A 128 -13.34 8.66 6.76
CA ALA A 128 -14.65 9.10 7.25
C ALA A 128 -15.26 10.15 6.28
N GLY A 129 -16.50 9.93 5.85
CA GLY A 129 -17.24 10.84 4.95
C GLY A 129 -17.71 10.27 3.60
N GLN A 130 -17.73 8.94 3.42
CA GLN A 130 -18.28 8.28 2.21
C GLN A 130 -19.48 7.38 2.55
N GLY A 131 -20.48 7.96 3.23
CA GLY A 131 -21.79 7.36 3.48
C GLY A 131 -22.88 8.22 2.87
#